data_AF-A0A6J0KQ27-F1
#
_entry.id   AF-A0A6J0KQ27-F1
#
_cell.length_a   1.000
_cell.length_b   1.000
_cell.length_c   1.000
_cell.angle_alpha   90.00
_cell.angle_beta   90.00
_cell.angle_gamma   90.00
#
_symmetry.space_group_name_H-M   'P 1'
#
loop_
_entity.id
_entity.type
_entity.pdbx_description
1 polymer ?
#
loop_
_entity_poly.entity_id
_entity_poly.type
_entity_poly.pdbx_seq_one_letter_code
_entity_poly.pdbx_strand_id
1 'polypeptide(L)'
;MNSLQFRVSKMSHIIVNRLFKPSVSRKFLRHTNVRLFTSDQPYPFLLVDHILKNPNSPKAGQGIEYSSCRKENEIFITDKEVANNVCDAMTAGFSRDGLKLENTYRGIAIHYKNVSAQLPPLPAGSKIQSLAMSSLPTREKDWVVGVKLSGSRLSLCRPFGSCKWIDIKNAPGSINPMSSLMFSKKERSFYIPSLGGNYLCYLPKGLDKLEFMDLEFDDLPASVYEEVAKLSSYSRTDHLVESPTGQLFLVKWYGEDSEVLMDSDSDSNSNKDGKMRCLTLKQVTKKFMVFRAGEQSDHYDKTMIYTEDIGDLCIFLGHSQAFCVPASSSPGLKPNCIYFVGNNFGVYDLATKTCTTFHTYEDYVDYEKGPVKRIEFPYWPTPVSL
;
A
#
# COMPACT_ATOMS: atom_id res chain seq x y z
N MET A 1 -34.33 2.49 18.26
CA MET A 1 -33.34 2.31 17.19
C MET A 1 -31.90 2.02 17.67
N ASN A 2 -31.58 2.07 18.97
CA ASN A 2 -30.22 1.75 19.48
C ASN A 2 -30.01 0.30 19.98
N SER A 3 -30.99 -0.59 19.88
CA SER A 3 -30.87 -1.98 20.38
C SER A 3 -30.49 -3.02 19.31
N LEU A 4 -30.63 -2.69 18.02
CA LEU A 4 -30.26 -3.60 16.92
C LEU A 4 -28.76 -3.56 16.60
N GLN A 5 -28.12 -2.39 16.67
CA GLN A 5 -26.67 -2.24 16.41
C GLN A 5 -25.81 -2.97 17.47
N PHE A 6 -26.22 -2.95 18.74
CA PHE A 6 -25.55 -3.69 19.81
C PHE A 6 -25.75 -5.21 19.71
N ARG A 7 -26.90 -5.68 19.20
CA ARG A 7 -27.16 -7.13 19.01
C ARG A 7 -26.36 -7.74 17.88
N VAL A 8 -26.11 -6.99 16.80
CA VAL A 8 -25.29 -7.47 15.66
C VAL A 8 -23.82 -7.60 16.06
N SER A 9 -23.27 -6.64 16.83
CA SER A 9 -21.90 -6.70 17.37
C SER A 9 -21.70 -7.85 18.39
N LYS A 10 -22.71 -8.13 19.23
CA LYS A 10 -22.64 -9.25 20.17
C LYS A 10 -22.81 -10.62 19.48
N MET A 11 -23.64 -10.71 18.44
CA MET A 11 -23.76 -11.93 17.62
C MET A 11 -22.49 -12.23 16.83
N SER A 12 -21.82 -11.22 16.23
CA SER A 12 -20.56 -11.43 15.53
C SER A 12 -19.45 -11.90 16.48
N HIS A 13 -19.34 -11.34 17.69
CA HIS A 13 -18.41 -11.84 18.71
C HIS A 13 -18.70 -13.29 19.15
N ILE A 14 -19.97 -13.70 19.23
CA ILE A 14 -20.36 -15.08 19.60
C ILE A 14 -20.11 -16.06 18.45
N ILE A 15 -20.30 -15.63 17.20
CA ILE A 15 -20.02 -16.43 16.00
C ILE A 15 -18.50 -16.58 15.81
N VAL A 16 -17.72 -15.52 15.99
CA VAL A 16 -16.24 -15.54 15.98
C VAL A 16 -15.70 -16.43 17.10
N ASN A 17 -16.19 -16.29 18.34
CA ASN A 17 -15.76 -17.17 19.44
C ASN A 17 -16.20 -18.64 19.26
N ARG A 18 -17.26 -18.92 18.49
CA ARG A 18 -17.66 -20.30 18.15
C ARG A 18 -16.85 -20.89 16.99
N LEU A 19 -16.46 -20.08 16.00
CA LEU A 19 -15.57 -20.48 14.90
C LEU A 19 -14.15 -20.80 15.39
N PHE A 20 -13.67 -20.09 16.42
CA PHE A 20 -12.33 -20.28 16.99
C PHE A 20 -12.28 -21.15 18.26
N LYS A 21 -13.34 -21.89 18.61
CA LYS A 21 -13.23 -22.93 19.66
C LYS A 21 -12.30 -24.05 19.17
N PRO A 22 -11.30 -24.49 19.98
CA PRO A 22 -10.33 -25.50 19.57
C PRO A 22 -10.95 -26.84 19.13
N SER A 23 -12.15 -27.16 19.61
CA SER A 23 -12.91 -28.36 19.27
C SER A 23 -13.78 -28.23 18.02
N VAL A 24 -14.18 -27.00 17.63
CA VAL A 24 -15.01 -26.73 16.44
C VAL A 24 -14.12 -26.49 15.21
N SER A 25 -12.99 -25.80 15.36
CA SER A 25 -12.00 -25.61 14.28
C SER A 25 -11.35 -26.91 13.80
N ARG A 26 -11.26 -27.94 14.67
CA ARG A 26 -10.73 -29.27 14.33
C ARG A 26 -11.61 -30.05 13.34
N LYS A 27 -12.93 -29.82 13.31
CA LYS A 27 -13.86 -30.47 12.37
C LYS A 27 -14.16 -29.61 11.14
N PHE A 28 -14.15 -28.27 11.28
CA PHE A 28 -14.45 -27.35 10.18
C PHE A 28 -13.36 -27.27 9.11
N LEU A 29 -12.07 -27.34 9.48
CA LEU A 29 -10.97 -27.27 8.51
C LEU A 29 -10.72 -28.59 7.77
N ARG A 30 -11.27 -29.72 8.25
CA ARG A 30 -11.04 -31.05 7.65
C ARG A 30 -12.12 -31.51 6.68
N HIS A 31 -13.28 -30.86 6.64
CA HIS A 31 -14.46 -31.39 5.93
C HIS A 31 -15.14 -30.43 4.97
N THR A 32 -14.53 -29.30 4.63
CA THR A 32 -15.16 -28.36 3.71
C THR A 32 -14.20 -27.89 2.63
N ASN A 33 -14.43 -28.40 1.41
CA ASN A 33 -14.15 -27.74 0.12
C ASN A 33 -14.92 -26.41 0.01
N VAL A 34 -14.94 -25.59 1.07
CA VAL A 34 -15.61 -24.30 1.13
C VAL A 34 -14.53 -23.26 1.29
N ARG A 35 -14.24 -22.59 0.17
CA ARG A 35 -13.48 -21.34 0.05
C ARG A 35 -13.84 -20.38 1.19
N LEU A 36 -13.08 -20.41 2.27
CA LEU A 36 -13.30 -19.60 3.47
C LEU A 36 -12.62 -18.22 3.38
N PHE A 37 -11.80 -17.99 2.37
CA PHE A 37 -10.93 -16.82 2.29
C PHE A 37 -10.89 -16.25 0.86
N THR A 38 -12.05 -15.96 0.27
CA THR A 38 -12.13 -15.16 -0.97
C THR A 38 -12.22 -13.67 -0.63
N SER A 39 -11.93 -12.82 -1.62
CA SER A 39 -12.12 -11.36 -1.57
C SER A 39 -13.54 -10.89 -1.20
N ASP A 40 -14.51 -11.80 -1.14
CA ASP A 40 -15.93 -11.54 -0.92
C ASP A 40 -16.34 -11.61 0.56
N GLN A 41 -15.42 -11.88 1.50
CA GLN A 41 -15.74 -11.90 2.93
C GLN A 41 -15.57 -10.54 3.64
N PRO A 42 -16.38 -10.23 4.66
CA PRO A 42 -16.47 -8.92 5.29
C PRO A 42 -15.24 -8.49 6.13
N TYR A 43 -14.28 -9.39 6.40
CA TYR A 43 -13.18 -9.13 7.36
C TYR A 43 -11.81 -9.70 6.91
N PRO A 44 -11.22 -9.18 5.81
CA PRO A 44 -9.98 -9.72 5.23
C PRO A 44 -8.80 -9.76 6.21
N PHE A 45 -8.71 -8.79 7.13
CA PHE A 45 -7.58 -8.66 8.04
C PHE A 45 -7.58 -9.65 9.21
N LEU A 46 -8.66 -10.41 9.44
CA LEU A 46 -8.66 -11.47 10.46
C LEU A 46 -7.69 -12.60 10.11
N LEU A 47 -7.53 -12.91 8.82
CA LEU A 47 -6.54 -13.88 8.37
C LEU A 47 -5.12 -13.39 8.70
N VAL A 48 -4.83 -12.14 8.36
CA VAL A 48 -3.52 -11.50 8.62
C VAL A 48 -3.24 -11.48 10.12
N ASP A 49 -4.19 -11.05 10.95
CA ASP A 49 -4.08 -11.05 12.41
C ASP A 49 -3.85 -12.46 12.99
N HIS A 50 -4.53 -13.48 12.45
CA HIS A 50 -4.36 -14.86 12.89
C HIS A 50 -2.92 -15.35 12.64
N ILE A 51 -2.37 -15.05 11.46
CA ILE A 51 -1.01 -15.41 11.07
C ILE A 51 0.01 -14.67 11.96
N LEU A 52 -0.19 -13.37 12.18
CA LEU A 52 0.69 -12.57 13.05
C LEU A 52 0.71 -13.06 14.51
N LYS A 53 -0.44 -13.48 15.05
CA LYS A 53 -0.56 -13.96 16.43
C LYS A 53 -0.13 -15.40 16.63
N ASN A 54 -0.20 -16.22 15.59
CA ASN A 54 0.09 -17.65 15.68
C ASN A 54 1.13 -18.10 14.65
N PRO A 55 2.34 -17.51 14.67
CA PRO A 55 3.39 -17.87 13.72
C PRO A 55 3.81 -19.34 13.86
N ASN A 56 3.53 -20.03 14.97
CA ASN A 56 3.91 -21.45 15.16
C ASN A 56 2.72 -22.41 15.07
N SER A 57 1.56 -21.97 14.59
CA SER A 57 0.36 -22.84 14.55
C SER A 57 0.53 -23.93 13.48
N PRO A 58 0.44 -25.22 13.84
CA PRO A 58 0.56 -26.34 12.89
C PRO A 58 -0.63 -26.47 11.92
N LYS A 59 -1.52 -25.47 11.88
CA LYS A 59 -2.80 -25.49 11.14
C LYS A 59 -2.92 -24.40 10.06
N ALA A 60 -1.84 -23.66 9.78
CA ALA A 60 -1.77 -22.69 8.68
C ALA A 60 -1.02 -23.24 7.44
N GLY A 61 -0.99 -24.56 7.26
CA GLY A 61 -0.05 -25.20 6.33
C GLY A 61 1.28 -25.47 7.02
N GLN A 62 1.90 -26.57 6.65
CA GLN A 62 3.04 -27.16 7.35
C GLN A 62 4.28 -26.28 7.20
N GLY A 63 4.80 -25.70 8.30
CA GLY A 63 6.15 -25.11 8.37
C GLY A 63 6.25 -23.60 8.22
N ILE A 64 5.79 -22.84 9.23
CA ILE A 64 6.24 -21.44 9.40
C ILE A 64 7.60 -21.52 10.11
N GLU A 65 8.68 -21.23 9.40
CA GLU A 65 10.01 -21.05 10.00
C GLU A 65 10.21 -19.58 10.38
N TYR A 66 10.64 -19.35 11.61
CA TYR A 66 10.89 -18.02 12.17
C TYR A 66 12.40 -17.74 12.23
N SER A 67 12.87 -16.80 11.43
CA SER A 67 14.20 -16.21 11.50
C SER A 67 14.08 -14.82 12.15
N SER A 68 14.26 -14.71 13.47
CA SER A 68 14.43 -13.38 14.07
C SER A 68 15.90 -12.96 14.01
N CYS A 69 16.18 -11.95 13.19
CA CYS A 69 17.33 -11.07 13.43
C CYS A 69 16.75 -9.75 13.98
N ARG A 70 17.34 -9.23 15.07
CA ARG A 70 16.76 -8.20 15.96
C ARG A 70 15.95 -7.11 15.21
N LYS A 71 14.62 -7.12 15.39
CA LYS A 71 13.56 -6.21 14.85
C LYS A 71 12.99 -6.52 13.46
N GLU A 72 13.48 -7.55 12.77
CA GLU A 72 12.90 -8.06 11.52
C GLU A 72 12.39 -9.48 11.74
N ASN A 73 11.10 -9.68 11.45
CA ASN A 73 10.42 -10.95 11.54
C ASN A 73 10.03 -11.40 10.13
N GLU A 74 10.37 -12.62 9.78
CA GLU A 74 9.92 -13.25 8.54
C GLU A 74 8.90 -14.34 8.89
N ILE A 75 7.74 -14.29 8.26
CA ILE A 75 6.73 -15.34 8.36
C ILE A 75 6.68 -16.07 7.03
N PHE A 76 7.12 -17.32 7.05
CA PHE A 76 7.07 -18.18 5.87
C PHE A 76 5.72 -18.90 5.77
N ILE A 77 5.03 -18.71 4.65
CA ILE A 77 3.74 -19.32 4.32
C ILE A 77 4.01 -20.39 3.26
N THR A 78 3.89 -21.66 3.65
CA THR A 78 4.16 -22.80 2.76
C THR A 78 2.99 -23.13 1.84
N ASP A 79 1.78 -22.84 2.29
CA ASP A 79 0.58 -23.06 1.51
C ASP A 79 0.35 -21.88 0.54
N LYS A 80 0.49 -22.16 -0.76
CA LYS A 80 0.34 -21.17 -1.83
C LYS A 80 -1.06 -20.56 -1.87
N GLU A 81 -2.11 -21.31 -1.52
CA GLU A 81 -3.47 -20.77 -1.45
C GLU A 81 -3.59 -19.79 -0.28
N VAL A 82 -3.01 -20.10 0.88
CA VAL A 82 -2.96 -19.18 2.02
C VAL A 82 -2.17 -17.91 1.68
N ALA A 83 -1.02 -18.04 1.00
CA ALA A 83 -0.23 -16.88 0.56
C ALA A 83 -1.02 -15.98 -0.39
N ASN A 84 -1.73 -16.57 -1.36
CA ASN A 84 -2.63 -15.84 -2.26
C ASN A 84 -3.78 -15.15 -1.50
N ASN A 85 -4.37 -15.81 -0.51
CA ASN A 85 -5.43 -15.23 0.32
C ASN A 85 -4.92 -14.06 1.17
N VAL A 86 -3.67 -14.11 1.67
CA VAL A 86 -3.03 -12.98 2.36
C VAL A 86 -2.81 -11.82 1.39
N CYS A 87 -2.31 -12.10 0.18
CA CYS A 87 -2.20 -11.11 -0.89
C CYS A 87 -3.55 -10.44 -1.15
N ASP A 88 -4.59 -11.22 -1.43
CA ASP A 88 -5.92 -10.71 -1.73
C ASP A 88 -6.52 -9.93 -0.56
N ALA A 89 -6.37 -10.41 0.68
CA ALA A 89 -6.86 -9.73 1.87
C ALA A 89 -6.20 -8.37 2.09
N MET A 90 -4.87 -8.31 1.98
CA MET A 90 -4.13 -7.05 2.15
C MET A 90 -4.39 -6.11 0.98
N THR A 91 -4.51 -6.61 -0.25
CA THR A 91 -4.85 -5.84 -1.44
C THR A 91 -6.29 -5.29 -1.38
N ALA A 92 -7.25 -6.07 -0.86
CA ALA A 92 -8.64 -5.63 -0.72
C ALA A 92 -8.77 -4.38 0.14
N GLY A 93 -7.92 -4.23 1.17
CA GLY A 93 -7.83 -2.98 1.95
C GLY A 93 -7.59 -1.74 1.08
N PHE A 94 -6.74 -1.85 0.05
CA PHE A 94 -6.44 -0.76 -0.88
C PHE A 94 -7.56 -0.46 -1.87
N SER A 95 -8.56 -1.33 -1.98
CA SER A 95 -9.71 -1.15 -2.85
C SER A 95 -10.73 -0.14 -2.32
N ARG A 96 -10.53 0.56 -1.17
CA ARG A 96 -11.41 1.65 -0.67
C ARG A 96 -12.92 1.37 -0.87
N ASP A 97 -13.44 0.31 -0.27
CA ASP A 97 -14.84 -0.15 -0.39
C ASP A 97 -15.25 -0.71 -1.77
N GLY A 98 -14.34 -1.40 -2.46
CA GLY A 98 -14.64 -2.09 -3.72
C GLY A 98 -14.43 -1.25 -4.99
N LEU A 99 -13.65 -0.18 -4.90
CA LEU A 99 -13.07 0.53 -6.04
C LEU A 99 -12.15 -0.42 -6.81
N LYS A 100 -12.51 -0.67 -8.06
CA LYS A 100 -11.71 -1.45 -9.01
C LYS A 100 -11.19 -0.52 -10.09
N LEU A 101 -9.90 -0.67 -10.36
CA LEU A 101 -9.23 -0.03 -11.47
C LEU A 101 -8.85 -1.15 -12.42
N GLU A 102 -9.15 -0.99 -13.70
CA GLU A 102 -8.80 -1.96 -14.74
C GLU A 102 -8.10 -1.23 -15.90
N ASN A 103 -6.98 -1.79 -16.36
CA ASN A 103 -6.31 -1.27 -17.54
C ASN A 103 -6.90 -1.95 -18.78
N THR A 104 -7.48 -1.18 -19.68
CA THR A 104 -8.12 -1.68 -20.91
C THR A 104 -7.44 -1.10 -22.14
N TYR A 105 -7.67 -1.70 -23.31
CA TYR A 105 -7.18 -1.16 -24.59
C TYR A 105 -7.71 0.26 -24.90
N ARG A 106 -8.79 0.70 -24.24
CA ARG A 106 -9.36 2.06 -24.38
C ARG A 106 -8.87 3.04 -23.31
N GLY A 107 -7.92 2.63 -22.46
CA GLY A 107 -7.47 3.40 -21.29
C GLY A 107 -7.92 2.77 -19.97
N ILE A 108 -7.92 3.56 -18.90
CA ILE A 108 -8.23 3.08 -17.55
C ILE A 108 -9.75 3.07 -17.35
N ALA A 109 -10.29 1.93 -16.94
CA ALA A 109 -11.66 1.81 -16.48
C ALA A 109 -11.69 1.89 -14.95
N ILE A 110 -12.61 2.70 -14.42
CA ILE A 110 -12.83 2.89 -12.99
C ILE A 110 -14.23 2.39 -12.67
N HIS A 111 -14.31 1.38 -11.82
CA HIS A 111 -15.56 0.78 -11.37
C HIS A 111 -15.72 0.94 -9.87
N TYR A 112 -16.85 1.49 -9.43
CA TYR A 112 -17.17 1.60 -8.02
C TYR A 112 -18.69 1.54 -7.84
N LYS A 113 -19.17 0.52 -7.14
CA LYS A 113 -20.61 0.25 -6.95
C LYS A 113 -21.34 0.28 -8.31
N ASN A 114 -22.30 1.18 -8.49
CA ASN A 114 -23.11 1.31 -9.71
C ASN A 114 -22.56 2.37 -10.70
N VAL A 115 -21.31 2.80 -10.51
CA VAL A 115 -20.65 3.81 -11.33
C VAL A 115 -19.49 3.14 -12.07
N SER A 116 -19.46 3.35 -13.37
CA SER A 116 -18.36 2.94 -14.25
C SER A 116 -17.98 4.14 -15.10
N ALA A 117 -16.69 4.47 -15.12
CA ALA A 117 -16.17 5.58 -15.90
C ALA A 117 -14.93 5.12 -16.67
N GLN A 118 -14.93 5.39 -17.96
CA GLN A 118 -13.79 5.12 -18.83
C GLN A 118 -12.98 6.42 -18.98
N LEU A 119 -11.70 6.38 -18.61
CA LEU A 119 -10.80 7.50 -18.84
C LEU A 119 -10.26 7.48 -20.27
N PRO A 120 -9.98 8.65 -20.87
CA PRO A 120 -9.39 8.72 -22.20
C PRO A 120 -8.02 8.03 -22.23
N PRO A 121 -7.59 7.50 -23.38
CA PRO A 121 -6.25 6.92 -23.51
C PRO A 121 -5.19 7.98 -23.23
N LEU A 122 -4.12 7.57 -22.56
CA LEU A 122 -2.92 8.41 -22.37
C LEU A 122 -2.08 8.42 -23.67
N PRO A 123 -1.24 9.44 -23.89
CA PRO A 123 -0.32 9.47 -25.02
C PRO A 123 0.54 8.20 -25.08
N ALA A 124 0.87 7.73 -26.30
CA ALA A 124 1.69 6.54 -26.50
C ALA A 124 3.01 6.62 -25.72
N GLY A 125 3.40 5.51 -25.08
CA GLY A 125 4.60 5.45 -24.23
C GLY A 125 4.41 5.98 -22.80
N SER A 126 3.24 6.49 -22.43
CA SER A 126 2.97 6.90 -21.04
C SER A 126 2.88 5.69 -20.12
N LYS A 127 3.67 5.69 -19.04
CA LYS A 127 3.58 4.70 -17.96
C LYS A 127 3.08 5.37 -16.67
N ILE A 128 1.97 4.89 -16.14
CA ILE A 128 1.39 5.41 -14.90
C ILE A 128 2.20 4.90 -13.71
N GLN A 129 2.62 5.80 -12.84
CA GLN A 129 3.36 5.51 -11.61
C GLN A 129 2.49 5.64 -10.37
N SER A 130 1.44 6.46 -10.40
CA SER A 130 0.51 6.60 -9.29
C SER A 130 -0.80 7.25 -9.75
N LEU A 131 -1.90 6.96 -9.04
CA LEU A 131 -3.22 7.52 -9.30
C LEU A 131 -3.86 7.91 -7.97
N ALA A 132 -4.46 9.09 -7.94
CA ALA A 132 -5.28 9.55 -6.82
C ALA A 132 -6.58 10.15 -7.34
N MET A 133 -7.61 10.12 -6.50
CA MET A 133 -8.93 10.61 -6.85
C MET A 133 -9.42 11.61 -5.81
N SER A 134 -10.10 12.67 -6.27
CA SER A 134 -10.64 13.69 -5.39
C SER A 134 -11.72 13.15 -4.44
N SER A 135 -12.45 12.13 -4.90
CA SER A 135 -13.46 11.39 -4.16
C SER A 135 -13.71 10.04 -4.81
N LEU A 136 -14.39 9.14 -4.09
CA LEU A 136 -14.89 7.91 -4.70
C LEU A 136 -15.92 8.25 -5.80
N PRO A 137 -16.03 7.45 -6.87
CA PRO A 137 -16.89 7.74 -8.00
C PRO A 137 -18.36 7.80 -7.58
N THR A 138 -19.05 8.88 -7.89
CA THR A 138 -20.51 8.99 -7.76
C THR A 138 -21.08 9.66 -9.00
N ARG A 139 -22.38 9.48 -9.28
CA ARG A 139 -23.07 10.17 -10.39
C ARG A 139 -23.44 11.61 -10.04
N GLU A 140 -23.50 11.93 -8.74
CA GLU A 140 -24.04 13.19 -8.23
C GLU A 140 -23.00 14.30 -8.12
N LYS A 141 -21.71 13.97 -8.10
CA LYS A 141 -20.61 14.92 -7.90
C LYS A 141 -19.58 14.76 -9.00
N ASP A 142 -19.05 15.89 -9.48
CA ASP A 142 -17.85 15.89 -10.30
C ASP A 142 -16.65 15.44 -9.43
N TRP A 143 -15.82 14.58 -10.00
CA TRP A 143 -14.63 14.07 -9.35
C TRP A 143 -13.47 14.10 -10.34
N VAL A 144 -12.27 14.33 -9.82
CA VAL A 144 -11.05 14.47 -10.61
C VAL A 144 -10.17 13.27 -10.33
N VAL A 145 -9.62 12.71 -11.40
CA VAL A 145 -8.56 11.71 -11.34
C VAL A 145 -7.26 12.42 -11.66
N GLY A 146 -6.31 12.35 -10.73
CA GLY A 146 -4.93 12.72 -10.99
C GLY A 146 -4.11 11.46 -11.27
N VAL A 147 -3.32 11.50 -12.33
CA VAL A 147 -2.34 10.45 -12.65
C VAL A 147 -0.95 11.06 -12.69
N LYS A 148 -0.04 10.42 -11.98
CA LYS A 148 1.38 10.67 -12.09
C LYS A 148 1.96 9.70 -13.11
N LEU A 149 2.62 10.24 -14.12
CA LEU A 149 3.25 9.48 -15.20
C LEU A 149 4.77 9.45 -15.01
N SER A 150 5.42 8.47 -15.61
CA SER A 150 6.88 8.40 -15.72
C SER A 150 7.47 9.69 -16.30
N GLY A 151 8.64 10.09 -15.81
CA GLY A 151 9.27 11.36 -16.19
C GLY A 151 8.72 12.57 -15.43
N SER A 152 8.23 12.38 -14.20
CA SER A 152 7.77 13.45 -13.30
C SER A 152 6.62 14.30 -13.87
N ARG A 153 5.75 13.70 -14.68
CA ARG A 153 4.59 14.38 -15.26
C ARG A 153 3.33 14.12 -14.43
N LEU A 154 2.47 15.14 -14.33
CA LEU A 154 1.16 15.05 -13.69
C LEU A 154 0.08 15.42 -14.70
N SER A 155 -0.95 14.59 -14.79
CA SER A 155 -2.11 14.82 -15.66
C SER A 155 -3.40 14.67 -14.85
N LEU A 156 -4.38 15.53 -15.12
CA LEU A 156 -5.69 15.48 -14.49
C LEU A 156 -6.77 15.15 -15.52
N CYS A 157 -7.77 14.39 -15.10
CA CYS A 157 -8.96 14.13 -15.91
C CYS A 157 -10.22 14.26 -15.07
N ARG A 158 -11.24 14.90 -15.64
CA ARG A 158 -12.62 14.84 -15.16
C ARG A 158 -13.37 13.77 -15.95
N PRO A 159 -13.72 12.63 -15.35
CA PRO A 159 -14.32 11.51 -16.06
C PRO A 159 -15.72 11.83 -16.58
N PHE A 160 -16.48 12.62 -15.83
CA PHE A 160 -17.78 13.14 -16.22
C PHE A 160 -17.60 14.60 -16.66
N GLY A 161 -17.79 14.89 -17.95
CA GLY A 161 -17.57 16.22 -18.53
C GLY A 161 -16.82 16.14 -19.85
N SER A 162 -15.76 16.97 -20.00
CA SER A 162 -14.95 16.99 -21.23
C SER A 162 -14.19 15.69 -21.48
N CYS A 163 -13.96 14.87 -20.45
CA CYS A 163 -13.27 13.58 -20.51
C CYS A 163 -11.94 13.68 -21.30
N LYS A 164 -11.13 14.69 -20.96
CA LYS A 164 -9.82 14.95 -21.58
C LYS A 164 -8.75 15.06 -20.50
N TRP A 165 -7.56 14.58 -20.82
CA TRP A 165 -6.37 14.79 -20.00
C TRP A 165 -5.92 16.25 -20.09
N ILE A 166 -5.65 16.84 -18.93
CA ILE A 166 -5.03 18.15 -18.76
C ILE A 166 -3.66 17.90 -18.17
N ASP A 167 -2.62 18.05 -19.00
CA ASP A 167 -1.23 17.92 -18.59
C ASP A 167 -0.77 19.18 -17.86
N ILE A 168 -0.21 19.00 -16.67
CA ILE A 168 0.40 20.09 -15.89
C ILE A 168 1.80 20.35 -16.44
N LYS A 169 1.93 21.39 -17.27
CA LYS A 169 3.11 21.66 -18.11
C LYS A 169 4.41 21.92 -17.34
N ASN A 170 4.32 22.35 -16.08
CA ASN A 170 5.45 22.74 -15.26
C ASN A 170 5.67 21.79 -14.07
N ALA A 171 5.45 20.49 -14.27
CA ALA A 171 5.73 19.52 -13.23
C ALA A 171 7.26 19.49 -12.97
N PRO A 172 7.72 19.85 -11.77
CA PRO A 172 9.14 20.05 -11.53
C PRO A 172 9.88 18.71 -11.50
N GLY A 173 11.13 18.70 -11.99
CA GLY A 173 12.01 17.52 -11.93
C GLY A 173 12.29 17.03 -10.51
N SER A 174 11.93 17.82 -9.50
CA SER A 174 12.01 17.46 -8.08
C SER A 174 10.88 16.56 -7.60
N ILE A 175 9.87 16.21 -8.41
CA ILE A 175 8.89 15.19 -8.03
C ILE A 175 9.59 13.84 -7.85
N ASN A 176 9.43 13.22 -6.66
CA ASN A 176 10.01 11.90 -6.43
C ASN A 176 9.32 10.86 -7.32
N PRO A 177 10.01 10.17 -8.24
CA PRO A 177 9.39 9.21 -9.15
C PRO A 177 8.80 7.99 -8.43
N MET A 178 9.24 7.67 -7.21
CA MET A 178 8.74 6.53 -6.42
C MET A 178 7.56 6.89 -5.51
N SER A 179 7.36 8.16 -5.20
CA SER A 179 6.30 8.59 -4.28
C SER A 179 4.90 8.55 -4.91
N SER A 180 3.91 8.18 -4.11
CA SER A 180 2.51 8.13 -4.54
C SER A 180 1.88 9.54 -4.58
N LEU A 181 1.00 9.76 -5.55
CA LEU A 181 0.13 10.93 -5.58
C LEU A 181 -0.94 10.80 -4.48
N MET A 182 -1.26 11.90 -3.80
CA MET A 182 -2.31 11.95 -2.79
C MET A 182 -3.27 13.10 -3.10
N PHE A 183 -4.56 12.92 -2.86
CA PHE A 183 -5.52 14.01 -2.77
C PHE A 183 -5.93 14.24 -1.31
N SER A 184 -5.77 15.47 -0.82
CA SER A 184 -6.28 15.88 0.50
C SER A 184 -7.73 16.30 0.40
N LYS A 185 -8.59 15.67 1.19
CA LYS A 185 -10.01 16.06 1.30
C LYS A 185 -10.16 17.38 2.05
N LYS A 186 -9.31 17.63 3.05
CA LYS A 186 -9.32 18.86 3.84
C LYS A 186 -8.99 20.07 2.98
N GLU A 187 -7.86 20.03 2.27
CA GLU A 187 -7.36 21.15 1.46
C GLU A 187 -7.89 21.15 0.01
N ARG A 188 -8.56 20.06 -0.39
CA ARG A 188 -9.14 19.85 -1.73
C ARG A 188 -8.11 20.01 -2.86
N SER A 189 -6.88 19.57 -2.62
CA SER A 189 -5.76 19.66 -3.56
C SER A 189 -5.00 18.33 -3.66
N PHE A 190 -4.32 18.16 -4.79
CA PHE A 190 -3.38 17.07 -5.02
C PHE A 190 -2.01 17.43 -4.48
N TYR A 191 -1.38 16.50 -3.76
CA TYR A 191 -0.05 16.62 -3.17
C TYR A 191 0.86 15.50 -3.66
N ILE A 192 2.13 15.83 -3.88
CA ILE A 192 3.19 14.90 -4.24
C ILE A 192 4.45 15.27 -3.45
N PRO A 193 5.03 14.35 -2.67
CA PRO A 193 6.33 14.58 -2.06
C PRO A 193 7.44 14.80 -3.09
N SER A 194 8.34 15.73 -2.81
CA SER A 194 9.56 15.93 -3.59
C SER A 194 10.56 14.80 -3.36
N LEU A 195 11.56 14.71 -4.23
CA LEU A 195 12.81 14.01 -3.94
C LEU A 195 13.35 14.50 -2.61
N GLY A 196 13.78 13.58 -1.75
CA GLY A 196 14.19 13.90 -0.38
C GLY A 196 13.04 13.92 0.64
N GLY A 197 11.82 14.22 0.19
CA GLY A 197 10.65 14.41 1.05
C GLY A 197 10.78 15.63 1.96
N ASN A 198 11.46 16.69 1.50
CA ASN A 198 11.61 17.96 2.20
C ASN A 198 10.62 19.04 1.71
N TYR A 199 9.95 18.78 0.58
CA TYR A 199 8.94 19.66 0.01
C TYR A 199 7.72 18.84 -0.39
N LEU A 200 6.56 19.48 -0.39
CA LEU A 200 5.36 18.98 -1.06
C LEU A 200 5.08 19.83 -2.29
N CYS A 201 5.00 19.19 -3.43
CA CYS A 201 4.41 19.79 -4.62
C CYS A 201 2.89 19.67 -4.51
N TYR A 202 2.16 20.76 -4.70
CA TYR A 202 0.71 20.73 -4.71
C TYR A 202 0.14 21.55 -5.85
N LEU A 203 -1.12 21.26 -6.23
CA LEU A 203 -1.79 21.98 -7.31
C LEU A 203 -2.82 22.96 -6.72
N PRO A 204 -2.53 24.27 -6.70
CA PRO A 204 -3.48 25.26 -6.22
C PRO A 204 -4.74 25.31 -7.09
N LYS A 205 -5.86 25.69 -6.48
CA LYS A 205 -7.12 25.80 -7.20
C LYS A 205 -7.06 26.95 -8.22
N GLY A 206 -7.33 26.64 -9.48
CA GLY A 206 -7.41 27.64 -10.55
C GLY A 206 -6.07 28.00 -11.20
N LEU A 207 -4.98 27.33 -10.82
CA LEU A 207 -3.68 27.47 -11.46
C LEU A 207 -3.30 26.19 -12.21
N ASP A 208 -2.61 26.35 -13.35
CA ASP A 208 -2.10 25.25 -14.18
C ASP A 208 -0.64 24.90 -13.86
N LYS A 209 -0.17 25.27 -12.66
CA LYS A 209 1.22 25.10 -12.21
C LYS A 209 1.26 24.53 -10.79
N LEU A 210 2.22 23.64 -10.55
CA LEU A 210 2.50 23.13 -9.21
C LEU A 210 3.26 24.19 -8.40
N GLU A 211 2.85 24.33 -7.15
CA GLU A 211 3.54 25.12 -6.13
C GLU A 211 4.20 24.20 -5.10
N PHE A 212 5.08 24.79 -4.30
CA PHE A 212 5.86 24.08 -3.29
C PHE A 212 5.45 24.53 -1.90
N MET A 213 5.49 23.58 -0.99
CA MET A 213 5.35 23.78 0.45
C MET A 213 6.53 23.12 1.12
N ASP A 214 7.22 23.87 1.97
CA ASP A 214 8.41 23.42 2.70
C ASP A 214 7.98 22.54 3.87
N LEU A 215 8.68 21.42 4.06
CA LEU A 215 8.48 20.55 5.22
C LEU A 215 9.63 20.78 6.19
N GLU A 216 9.32 21.43 7.30
CA GLU A 216 10.27 21.64 8.39
C GLU A 216 10.18 20.49 9.36
N PHE A 217 11.30 19.86 9.69
CA PHE A 217 11.32 18.70 10.57
C PHE A 217 11.81 19.10 11.95
N ASP A 218 11.06 18.73 12.99
CA ASP A 218 11.52 18.87 14.38
C ASP A 218 12.74 17.98 14.64
N ASP A 219 13.51 18.36 15.66
CA ASP A 219 14.64 17.57 16.12
C ASP A 219 14.22 16.14 16.45
N LEU A 220 14.96 15.18 15.90
CA LEU A 220 14.74 13.78 16.21
C LEU A 220 15.17 13.48 17.65
N PRO A 221 14.53 12.53 18.35
CA PRO A 221 15.07 12.02 19.59
C PRO A 221 16.47 11.43 19.40
N ALA A 222 17.36 11.58 20.39
CA ALA A 222 18.74 11.09 20.35
C ALA A 222 18.85 9.61 19.92
N SER A 223 17.95 8.76 20.41
CA SER A 223 17.90 7.33 20.08
C SER A 223 17.56 7.02 18.62
N VAL A 224 16.98 7.97 17.89
CA VAL A 224 16.55 7.81 16.50
C VAL A 224 17.65 8.24 15.53
N TYR A 225 18.53 9.19 15.91
CA TYR A 225 19.63 9.66 15.05
C TYR A 225 20.57 8.52 14.61
N GLU A 226 20.99 7.66 15.53
CA GLU A 226 21.82 6.49 15.18
C GLU A 226 21.10 5.52 14.24
N GLU A 227 19.78 5.39 14.40
CA GLU A 227 18.98 4.56 13.51
C GLU A 227 18.92 5.19 12.11
N VAL A 228 18.75 6.51 11.99
CA VAL A 228 18.70 7.23 10.71
C VAL A 228 20.03 7.18 9.96
N ALA A 229 21.16 7.28 10.66
CA ALA A 229 22.48 7.19 10.03
C ALA A 229 22.66 5.87 9.26
N LYS A 230 22.13 4.76 9.81
CA LYS A 230 22.14 3.43 9.17
C LYS A 230 21.23 3.34 7.94
N LEU A 231 20.20 4.20 7.84
CA LEU A 231 19.27 4.21 6.71
C LEU A 231 19.82 4.94 5.49
N SER A 232 20.95 5.64 5.61
CA SER A 232 21.54 6.41 4.50
C SER A 232 21.92 5.55 3.30
N SER A 233 22.20 4.26 3.50
CA SER A 233 22.48 3.29 2.44
C SER A 233 21.24 2.68 1.80
N TYR A 234 20.04 2.93 2.35
CA TYR A 234 18.80 2.32 1.88
C TYR A 234 18.08 3.19 0.86
N SER A 235 17.39 2.54 -0.07
CA SER A 235 16.41 3.19 -0.93
C SER A 235 15.28 3.78 -0.07
N ARG A 236 14.72 4.91 -0.48
CA ARG A 236 13.64 5.58 0.25
C ARG A 236 12.54 6.07 -0.66
N THR A 237 11.31 5.83 -0.25
CA THR A 237 10.12 6.45 -0.82
C THR A 237 9.38 7.26 0.25
N ASP A 238 8.77 8.37 -0.16
CA ASP A 238 8.06 9.27 0.75
C ASP A 238 6.57 9.26 0.38
N HIS A 239 5.67 9.04 1.35
CA HIS A 239 4.24 8.92 1.13
C HIS A 239 3.47 9.85 2.07
N LEU A 240 2.70 10.77 1.50
CA LEU A 240 1.79 11.61 2.28
C LEU A 240 0.46 10.87 2.48
N VAL A 241 -0.07 10.93 3.70
CA VAL A 241 -1.29 10.25 4.11
C VAL A 241 -2.15 11.19 4.93
N GLU A 242 -3.45 11.20 4.67
CA GLU A 242 -4.44 11.96 5.47
C GLU A 242 -5.32 10.99 6.25
N SER A 243 -5.43 11.23 7.55
CA SER A 243 -6.34 10.49 8.44
C SER A 243 -7.80 10.84 8.15
N PRO A 244 -8.77 10.05 8.66
CA PRO A 244 -10.18 10.42 8.61
C PRO A 244 -10.52 11.76 9.27
N THR A 245 -9.68 12.22 10.21
CA THR A 245 -9.84 13.51 10.90
C THR A 245 -9.17 14.68 10.16
N GLY A 246 -8.50 14.43 9.03
CA GLY A 246 -7.76 15.44 8.28
C GLY A 246 -6.34 15.69 8.80
N GLN A 247 -5.85 14.88 9.75
CA GLN A 247 -4.46 14.93 10.20
C GLN A 247 -3.56 14.37 9.10
N LEU A 248 -2.49 15.10 8.77
CA LEU A 248 -1.51 14.66 7.79
C LEU A 248 -0.35 13.92 8.45
N PHE A 249 0.12 12.88 7.76
CA PHE A 249 1.30 12.11 8.10
C PHE A 249 2.19 11.97 6.85
N LEU A 250 3.48 12.23 6.98
CA LEU A 250 4.47 11.83 5.98
C LEU A 250 5.14 10.54 6.47
N VAL A 251 5.06 9.51 5.65
CA VAL A 251 5.70 8.23 5.92
C VAL A 251 6.89 8.06 5.00
N LYS A 252 8.08 7.94 5.59
CA LYS A 252 9.32 7.59 4.89
C LYS A 252 9.50 6.08 4.97
N TRP A 253 9.42 5.41 3.82
CA TRP A 253 9.56 3.96 3.68
C TRP A 253 10.95 3.63 3.15
N TYR A 254 11.73 2.90 3.94
CA TYR A 254 13.10 2.50 3.64
C TYR A 254 13.17 1.03 3.26
N GLY A 255 13.86 0.75 2.16
CA GLY A 255 14.12 -0.60 1.67
C GLY A 255 15.57 -0.81 1.27
N GLU A 256 16.08 -2.01 1.53
CA GLU A 256 17.40 -2.43 1.07
C GLU A 256 17.27 -3.13 -0.28
N ASP A 257 18.10 -2.75 -1.25
CA ASP A 257 18.13 -3.39 -2.55
C ASP A 257 19.03 -4.63 -2.47
N SER A 258 18.42 -5.81 -2.64
CA SER A 258 19.12 -7.09 -2.64
C SER A 258 19.19 -7.64 -4.06
N GLU A 259 20.38 -7.99 -4.53
CA GLU A 259 20.56 -8.58 -5.85
C GLU A 259 20.05 -10.02 -5.87
N VAL A 260 19.18 -10.34 -6.83
CA VAL A 260 18.71 -11.70 -7.08
C VAL A 260 18.91 -12.05 -8.53
N LEU A 261 19.46 -13.25 -8.77
CA LEU A 261 19.58 -13.81 -10.11
C LEU A 261 18.24 -14.40 -10.52
N MET A 262 17.55 -13.72 -11.42
CA MET A 262 16.31 -14.21 -12.00
C MET A 262 16.61 -14.76 -13.38
N ASP A 263 15.96 -15.85 -13.77
CA ASP A 263 15.98 -16.25 -15.16
C ASP A 263 15.05 -15.32 -15.96
N SER A 264 15.55 -14.72 -17.03
CA SER A 264 14.70 -13.87 -17.88
C SER A 264 13.61 -14.72 -18.54
N ASP A 265 12.37 -14.21 -18.57
CA ASP A 265 11.32 -14.71 -19.47
C ASP A 265 11.79 -14.50 -20.91
N SER A 266 12.50 -15.47 -21.47
CA SER A 266 12.62 -15.57 -22.92
C SER A 266 11.23 -15.90 -23.45
N ASP A 267 10.69 -14.98 -24.25
CA ASP A 267 9.51 -15.21 -25.09
C ASP A 267 9.52 -16.64 -25.63
N SER A 268 8.36 -17.29 -25.55
CA SER A 268 8.14 -18.74 -25.65
C SER A 268 8.44 -19.35 -27.04
N ASN A 269 9.41 -18.85 -27.79
CA ASN A 269 9.61 -19.21 -29.18
C ASN A 269 11.06 -19.34 -29.66
N SER A 270 12.06 -19.43 -28.78
CA SER A 270 13.40 -19.87 -29.18
C SER A 270 13.81 -21.17 -28.49
N ASN A 271 14.09 -22.18 -29.32
CA ASN A 271 14.65 -23.46 -28.90
C ASN A 271 16.02 -23.26 -28.21
N LYS A 272 16.11 -23.82 -26.99
CA LYS A 272 17.25 -24.48 -26.32
C LYS A 272 18.64 -23.79 -26.32
N ASP A 273 19.19 -23.76 -25.10
CA ASP A 273 20.62 -23.66 -24.73
C ASP A 273 21.21 -22.29 -24.39
N GLY A 274 20.44 -21.46 -23.68
CA GLY A 274 21.01 -20.32 -22.96
C GLY A 274 19.98 -19.54 -22.15
N LYS A 275 19.62 -20.05 -20.95
CA LYS A 275 18.80 -19.27 -20.00
C LYS A 275 19.67 -18.12 -19.47
N MET A 276 19.45 -16.91 -20.00
CA MET A 276 20.15 -15.72 -19.53
C MET A 276 19.66 -15.39 -18.13
N ARG A 277 20.55 -15.48 -17.14
CA ARG A 277 20.29 -15.00 -15.78
C ARG A 277 20.46 -13.49 -15.77
N CYS A 278 19.40 -12.77 -15.43
CA CYS A 278 19.42 -11.33 -15.25
C CYS A 278 19.48 -10.99 -13.75
N LEU A 279 20.41 -10.12 -13.38
CA LEU A 279 20.45 -9.54 -12.04
C LEU A 279 19.25 -8.59 -11.91
N THR A 280 18.31 -8.94 -11.03
CA THR A 280 17.19 -8.07 -10.67
C THR A 280 17.38 -7.59 -9.24
N LEU A 281 17.18 -6.29 -9.01
CA LEU A 281 17.17 -5.73 -7.66
C LEU A 281 15.81 -6.00 -7.00
N LYS A 282 15.86 -6.68 -5.86
CA LYS A 282 14.72 -6.99 -5.02
C LYS A 282 14.77 -6.07 -3.80
N GLN A 283 13.84 -5.13 -3.75
CA GLN A 283 13.70 -4.25 -2.61
C GLN A 283 13.11 -5.03 -1.43
N VAL A 284 13.80 -5.04 -0.29
CA VAL A 284 13.35 -5.62 0.97
C VAL A 284 13.06 -4.50 1.95
N THR A 285 11.82 -4.43 2.41
CA THR A 285 11.36 -3.42 3.37
C THR A 285 12.08 -3.60 4.71
N LYS A 286 12.72 -2.53 5.20
CA LYS A 286 13.48 -2.53 6.45
C LYS A 286 12.83 -1.70 7.52
N LYS A 287 12.42 -0.47 7.19
CA LYS A 287 11.94 0.47 8.19
C LYS A 287 10.96 1.49 7.64
N PHE A 288 10.08 1.95 8.52
CA PHE A 288 9.26 3.12 8.30
C PHE A 288 9.56 4.18 9.36
N MET A 289 9.55 5.45 8.95
CA MET A 289 9.50 6.58 9.86
C MET A 289 8.25 7.40 9.55
N VAL A 290 7.53 7.80 10.59
CA VAL A 290 6.29 8.56 10.46
C VAL A 290 6.50 9.93 11.07
N PHE A 291 6.09 10.95 10.33
CA PHE A 291 6.08 12.33 10.77
C PHE A 291 4.66 12.85 10.72
N ARG A 292 4.14 13.30 11.86
CA ARG A 292 2.82 13.91 11.99
C ARG A 292 2.96 15.41 11.70
N ALA A 293 2.10 15.95 10.85
CA ALA A 293 2.05 17.39 10.66
C ALA A 293 1.68 18.10 11.96
N GLY A 294 2.45 19.12 12.35
CA GLY A 294 2.17 19.98 13.48
C GLY A 294 0.91 20.84 13.26
N GLU A 295 0.41 21.41 14.36
CA GLU A 295 -0.72 22.35 14.32
C GLU A 295 -0.31 23.73 13.78
N GLN A 296 0.95 24.10 13.97
CA GLN A 296 1.55 25.28 13.34
C GLN A 296 1.89 24.93 11.89
N SER A 297 1.08 25.47 10.99
CA SER A 297 1.35 25.48 9.55
C SER A 297 0.95 26.84 9.01
N ASP A 298 1.86 27.53 8.34
CA ASP A 298 1.53 28.64 7.47
C ASP A 298 1.17 28.11 6.06
N HIS A 299 0.91 29.01 5.13
CA HIS A 299 0.54 28.64 3.76
C HIS A 299 1.69 27.97 2.99
N TYR A 300 2.94 28.28 3.34
CA TYR A 300 4.14 27.86 2.61
C TYR A 300 4.99 26.82 3.36
N ASP A 301 4.76 26.64 4.66
CA ASP A 301 5.51 25.71 5.49
C ASP A 301 4.57 24.74 6.22
N LYS A 302 5.14 23.60 6.60
CA LYS A 302 4.46 22.65 7.46
C LYS A 302 5.47 21.95 8.33
N THR A 303 5.34 22.14 9.64
CA THR A 303 6.15 21.41 10.61
C THR A 303 5.76 19.93 10.62
N MET A 304 6.76 19.05 10.66
CA MET A 304 6.62 17.60 10.59
C MET A 304 7.35 16.97 11.78
N ILE A 305 6.55 16.46 12.71
CA ILE A 305 7.02 15.98 14.01
C ILE A 305 7.15 14.45 13.98
N TYR A 306 8.34 13.93 14.24
CA TYR A 306 8.55 12.48 14.30
C TYR A 306 7.66 11.82 15.35
N THR A 307 7.04 10.70 15.00
CA THR A 307 6.16 9.96 15.92
C THR A 307 6.26 8.45 15.72
N GLU A 308 6.22 7.73 16.84
CA GLU A 308 6.14 6.26 16.90
C GLU A 308 4.75 5.80 17.35
N ASP A 309 3.81 6.74 17.47
CA ASP A 309 2.44 6.49 17.90
C ASP A 309 1.41 7.31 17.10
N ILE A 310 0.61 6.60 16.30
CA ILE A 310 -0.53 7.16 15.56
C ILE A 310 -1.88 6.81 16.21
N GLY A 311 -1.87 6.24 17.42
CA GLY A 311 -3.06 5.88 18.20
C GLY A 311 -3.84 4.71 17.58
N ASP A 312 -5.16 4.83 17.53
CA ASP A 312 -6.05 3.82 16.93
C ASP A 312 -5.96 3.78 15.39
N LEU A 313 -4.99 4.43 14.75
CA LEU A 313 -4.90 4.46 13.29
C LEU A 313 -4.06 3.29 12.75
N CYS A 314 -4.42 2.85 11.55
CA CYS A 314 -3.57 2.02 10.68
C CYS A 314 -3.31 2.78 9.37
N ILE A 315 -2.07 2.73 8.90
CA ILE A 315 -1.71 3.30 7.60
C ILE A 315 -1.54 2.16 6.59
N PHE A 316 -2.03 2.37 5.38
CA PHE A 316 -1.91 1.45 4.27
C PHE A 316 -1.00 2.06 3.21
N LEU A 317 0.13 1.41 2.97
CA LEU A 317 1.13 1.81 1.98
C LEU A 317 1.29 0.80 0.86
N GLY A 318 1.41 1.30 -0.34
CA GLY A 318 1.63 0.52 -1.53
C GLY A 318 1.87 1.46 -2.70
N HIS A 319 1.64 0.97 -3.91
CA HIS A 319 1.86 1.77 -5.11
C HIS A 319 0.65 2.69 -5.45
N SER A 320 -0.55 2.41 -4.92
CA SER A 320 -1.70 3.31 -5.03
C SER A 320 -1.61 4.50 -4.06
N GLN A 321 -2.58 5.42 -4.12
CA GLN A 321 -2.76 6.44 -3.09
C GLN A 321 -2.73 5.80 -1.70
N ALA A 322 -1.81 6.23 -0.84
CA ALA A 322 -1.76 5.84 0.55
C ALA A 322 -2.97 6.37 1.31
N PHE A 323 -3.46 5.60 2.28
CA PHE A 323 -4.62 6.00 3.08
C PHE A 323 -4.51 5.50 4.51
N CYS A 324 -5.36 6.06 5.36
CA CYS A 324 -5.37 5.81 6.79
C CYS A 324 -6.80 5.58 7.26
N VAL A 325 -7.00 4.60 8.13
CA VAL A 325 -8.29 4.26 8.74
C VAL A 325 -8.11 3.95 10.23
N PRO A 326 -9.16 4.06 11.06
CA PRO A 326 -9.11 3.56 12.43
C PRO A 326 -9.04 2.03 12.42
N ALA A 327 -8.18 1.43 13.22
CA ALA A 327 -8.10 -0.01 13.44
C ALA A 327 -9.44 -0.54 13.96
N SER A 328 -10.11 0.23 14.82
CA SER A 328 -11.46 -0.07 15.32
C SER A 328 -12.54 -0.15 14.22
N SER A 329 -12.27 0.30 12.99
CA SER A 329 -13.22 0.21 11.87
C SER A 329 -13.36 -1.19 11.28
N SER A 330 -12.38 -2.08 11.46
CA SER A 330 -12.42 -3.44 10.94
C SER A 330 -11.75 -4.45 11.88
N PRO A 331 -12.42 -5.56 12.23
CA PRO A 331 -11.79 -6.69 12.91
C PRO A 331 -10.50 -7.16 12.23
N GLY A 332 -9.49 -7.49 13.04
CA GLY A 332 -8.18 -7.96 12.59
C GLY A 332 -7.16 -6.85 12.30
N LEU A 333 -7.58 -5.59 12.25
CA LEU A 333 -6.63 -4.48 12.20
C LEU A 333 -5.98 -4.26 13.56
N LYS A 334 -4.67 -4.02 13.54
CA LYS A 334 -3.88 -3.70 14.73
C LYS A 334 -3.60 -2.19 14.75
N PRO A 335 -3.96 -1.47 15.83
CA PRO A 335 -3.67 -0.04 15.94
C PRO A 335 -2.17 0.22 15.93
N ASN A 336 -1.79 1.45 15.59
CA ASN A 336 -0.41 1.90 15.53
C ASN A 336 0.48 1.06 14.59
N CYS A 337 -0.08 0.61 13.46
CA CYS A 337 0.62 -0.23 12.49
C CYS A 337 0.52 0.30 11.06
N ILE A 338 1.53 -0.04 10.25
CA ILE A 338 1.56 0.20 8.82
C ILE A 338 1.45 -1.14 8.10
N TYR A 339 0.44 -1.28 7.25
CA TYR A 339 0.26 -2.42 6.36
C TYR A 339 0.82 -2.04 5.00
N PHE A 340 1.81 -2.79 4.51
CA PHE A 340 2.47 -2.49 3.24
C PHE A 340 2.36 -3.64 2.24
N VAL A 341 2.25 -3.29 0.96
CA VAL A 341 2.06 -4.23 -0.16
C VAL A 341 2.85 -3.79 -1.41
N GLY A 342 3.08 -4.71 -2.33
CA GLY A 342 3.78 -4.49 -3.59
C GLY A 342 4.95 -5.45 -3.74
N ASN A 343 6.19 -4.94 -3.60
CA ASN A 343 7.42 -5.74 -3.63
C ASN A 343 7.58 -6.66 -2.41
N ASN A 344 7.04 -6.23 -1.27
CA ASN A 344 6.93 -7.04 -0.07
C ASN A 344 5.53 -6.84 0.50
N PHE A 345 4.97 -7.89 1.09
CA PHE A 345 3.75 -7.82 1.88
C PHE A 345 4.13 -7.97 3.35
N GLY A 346 3.56 -7.12 4.20
CA GLY A 346 3.86 -7.19 5.62
C GLY A 346 3.17 -6.14 6.47
N VAL A 347 3.48 -6.21 7.76
CA VAL A 347 2.97 -5.29 8.78
C VAL A 347 4.14 -4.77 9.59
N TYR A 348 4.21 -3.46 9.73
CA TYR A 348 5.19 -2.76 10.57
C TYR A 348 4.49 -2.18 11.80
N ASP A 349 4.96 -2.58 12.97
CA ASP A 349 4.47 -2.07 14.25
C ASP A 349 5.34 -0.89 14.70
N LEU A 350 4.73 0.30 14.81
CA LEU A 350 5.46 1.54 15.08
C LEU A 350 6.04 1.59 16.51
N ALA A 351 5.29 1.08 17.48
CA ALA A 351 5.71 1.10 18.89
C ALA A 351 6.92 0.19 19.15
N THR A 352 6.93 -0.99 18.55
CA THR A 352 8.02 -1.97 18.72
C THR A 352 9.12 -1.84 17.66
N LYS A 353 8.86 -1.06 16.60
CA LYS A 353 9.71 -0.95 15.41
C LYS A 353 9.97 -2.31 14.74
N THR A 354 8.99 -3.21 14.81
CA THR A 354 9.12 -4.56 14.27
C THR A 354 8.56 -4.60 12.85
N CYS A 355 9.39 -4.94 11.88
CA CYS A 355 8.94 -5.21 10.52
C CYS A 355 8.65 -6.71 10.38
N THR A 356 7.39 -7.07 10.14
CA THR A 356 7.00 -8.46 9.84
C THR A 356 6.70 -8.59 8.36
N THR A 357 7.50 -9.38 7.63
CA THR A 357 7.33 -9.64 6.20
C THR A 357 6.83 -11.05 5.95
N PHE A 358 5.94 -11.20 4.96
CA PHE A 358 5.42 -12.50 4.55
C PHE A 358 6.25 -13.04 3.39
N HIS A 359 6.65 -14.31 3.48
CA HIS A 359 7.39 -15.03 2.46
C HIS A 359 6.66 -16.29 2.04
N THR A 360 6.91 -16.77 0.83
CA THR A 360 6.36 -17.98 0.23
C THR A 360 7.41 -18.57 -0.72
N TYR A 361 7.15 -19.75 -1.28
CA TYR A 361 7.94 -20.27 -2.40
C TYR A 361 7.75 -19.39 -3.64
N GLU A 362 8.83 -19.03 -4.33
CA GLU A 362 8.75 -18.29 -5.59
C GLU A 362 8.22 -19.18 -6.72
N ASP A 363 7.30 -18.66 -7.53
CA ASP A 363 6.59 -19.42 -8.56
C ASP A 363 7.48 -19.90 -9.72
N TYR A 364 8.66 -19.32 -9.88
CA TYR A 364 9.53 -19.48 -11.05
C TYR A 364 10.85 -20.21 -10.77
N VAL A 365 11.14 -20.50 -9.49
CA VAL A 365 12.36 -21.19 -9.07
C VAL A 365 11.97 -22.29 -8.11
N ASP A 366 12.20 -23.54 -8.49
CA ASP A 366 11.94 -24.70 -7.63
C ASP A 366 12.72 -24.52 -6.31
N TYR A 367 11.95 -24.31 -5.23
CA TYR A 367 12.38 -24.26 -3.82
C TYR A 367 13.09 -23.00 -3.30
N GLU A 368 13.15 -21.88 -4.05
CA GLU A 368 13.64 -20.62 -3.46
C GLU A 368 12.56 -19.88 -2.67
N LYS A 369 12.95 -19.39 -1.48
CA LYS A 369 12.10 -18.59 -0.60
C LYS A 369 12.13 -17.13 -1.06
N GLY A 370 10.96 -16.52 -1.19
CA GLY A 370 10.85 -15.10 -1.53
C GLY A 370 9.68 -14.42 -0.83
N PRO A 371 9.67 -13.07 -0.79
CA PRO A 371 8.58 -12.31 -0.21
C PRO A 371 7.35 -12.54 -1.07
N VAL A 372 6.22 -12.64 -0.38
CA VAL A 372 4.91 -12.47 -0.99
C VAL A 372 4.91 -11.10 -1.66
N LYS A 373 4.67 -11.08 -2.98
CA LYS A 373 4.72 -9.87 -3.82
C LYS A 373 3.59 -9.89 -4.84
N ARG A 374 3.08 -8.71 -5.19
CA ARG A 374 2.10 -8.49 -6.25
C ARG A 374 2.34 -7.12 -6.85
N ILE A 375 2.84 -7.11 -8.08
CA ILE A 375 3.26 -5.90 -8.81
C ILE A 375 2.40 -5.65 -10.05
N GLU A 376 1.40 -6.49 -10.30
CA GLU A 376 0.43 -6.32 -11.39
C GLU A 376 -0.51 -5.14 -11.11
N PHE A 377 -0.88 -4.42 -12.16
CA PHE A 377 -1.81 -3.30 -12.08
C PHE A 377 -3.08 -3.67 -11.25
N PRO A 378 -3.56 -2.80 -10.34
CA PRO A 378 -3.22 -1.39 -10.16
C PRO A 378 -1.96 -1.12 -9.33
N TYR A 379 -1.18 -2.16 -9.01
CA TYR A 379 0.18 -1.97 -8.54
C TYR A 379 1.04 -1.54 -9.72
N TRP A 380 1.63 -0.35 -9.62
CA TRP A 380 2.38 0.24 -10.72
C TRP A 380 3.71 -0.50 -10.85
N PRO A 381 4.13 -0.91 -12.05
CA PRO A 381 5.43 -1.54 -12.20
C PRO A 381 6.50 -0.53 -11.78
N THR A 382 7.59 -1.00 -11.20
CA THR A 382 8.83 -0.22 -11.03
C THR A 382 9.11 0.54 -12.33
N PRO A 383 9.47 1.84 -12.29
CA PRO A 383 10.08 2.41 -13.48
C PRO A 383 11.27 1.52 -13.82
N VAL A 384 11.31 1.10 -15.08
CA VAL A 384 12.44 0.36 -15.59
C VAL A 384 13.64 1.28 -15.34
N SER A 385 14.69 0.73 -14.73
CA SER A 385 15.97 1.43 -14.62
C SER A 385 16.34 1.92 -16.02
N LEU A 386 16.48 3.23 -16.17
CA LEU A 386 16.96 3.87 -17.39
C LEU A 386 18.37 3.37 -17.73
#